data_AF-A0A1Q6X1Z7-F1
#
_entry.id   AF-A0A1Q6X1Z7-F1
#
_cell.length_a   1.000
_cell.length_b   1.000
_cell.length_c   1.000
_cell.angle_alpha   90.00
_cell.angle_beta   90.00
_cell.angle_gamma   90.00
#
_symmetry.space_group_name_H-M   'P 1'
#
loop_
_entity.id
_entity.type
_entity.pdbx_description
1 polymer ?
#
loop_
_entity_poly.entity_id
_entity_poly.type
_entity_poly.pdbx_seq_one_letter_code
_entity_poly.pdbx_strand_id
1 'polypeptide(L)'
;MKRMRLGTMADRFVSDAEPDEGPIGLAHPVESYSLSGSLVGNVWKLTFRNGDESGTLNLPLPAKMLRYAADIHDGQTIGGDSRKPLLYKEWRFEGEVNGTGFFKAGIVARTKYFLVLQGRGNNCDTAEDFTHWRLKITGNKTDYAFYGELSTPAPDEQNE
;
A
#
# COMPACT_ATOMS: atom_id res chain seq x y z
N MET A 1 0.76 -1.68 -13.42
CA MET A 1 -0.19 -1.97 -12.31
C MET A 1 -0.86 -3.34 -12.43
N LYS A 2 -1.38 -3.76 -13.60
CA LYS A 2 -2.04 -5.08 -13.76
C LYS A 2 -1.22 -6.29 -13.26
N ARG A 3 0.11 -6.18 -13.30
CA ARG A 3 1.03 -7.23 -12.86
C ARG A 3 1.40 -7.16 -11.37
N MET A 4 1.09 -6.07 -10.67
CA MET A 4 1.46 -5.92 -9.26
C MET A 4 0.68 -6.90 -8.38
N ARG A 5 1.38 -7.52 -7.43
CA ARG A 5 0.80 -8.44 -6.45
C ARG A 5 1.21 -7.99 -5.06
N LEU A 6 0.26 -7.95 -4.15
CA LEU A 6 0.55 -7.68 -2.74
C LEU A 6 1.12 -8.94 -2.09
N GLY A 7 2.03 -8.75 -1.14
CA GLY A 7 2.46 -9.78 -0.22
C GLY A 7 1.32 -10.33 0.64
N THR A 8 1.62 -11.38 1.38
CA THR A 8 0.64 -12.11 2.21
C THR A 8 0.55 -11.58 3.64
N MET A 9 1.33 -10.55 3.97
CA MET A 9 1.37 -9.94 5.30
C MET A 9 1.28 -8.42 5.20
N ALA A 10 0.76 -7.80 6.25
CA ALA A 10 0.76 -6.38 6.47
C ALA A 10 0.97 -6.05 7.95
N ASP A 11 1.96 -5.21 8.22
CA ASP A 11 2.28 -4.75 9.57
C ASP A 11 1.63 -3.39 9.83
N ARG A 12 1.02 -3.24 11.00
CA ARG A 12 0.37 -2.02 11.43
C ARG A 12 1.41 -1.07 12.01
N PHE A 13 1.30 0.21 11.62
CA PHE A 13 2.11 1.28 12.19
C PHE A 13 1.20 2.39 12.74
N VAL A 14 1.49 2.84 13.96
CA VAL A 14 0.86 4.02 14.57
C VAL A 14 1.85 5.17 14.41
N SER A 15 1.43 6.29 13.81
CA SER A 15 2.31 7.45 13.67
C SER A 15 2.27 8.27 14.96
N ASP A 16 3.28 8.15 15.82
CA ASP A 16 3.61 9.02 16.97
C ASP A 16 2.43 9.61 17.78
N ALA A 17 1.29 8.92 17.84
CA ALA A 17 0.34 9.13 18.92
C ALA A 17 0.92 8.42 20.13
N GLU A 18 0.88 9.09 21.28
CA GLU A 18 1.43 8.62 22.56
C GLU A 18 1.23 7.11 22.75
N PRO A 19 2.24 6.38 23.29
CA PRO A 19 2.26 4.91 23.32
C PRO A 19 1.05 4.24 24.00
N ASP A 20 0.21 5.01 24.70
CA ASP A 20 -0.99 4.56 25.39
C ASP A 20 -2.30 4.70 24.58
N GLU A 21 -2.31 5.41 23.44
CA GLU A 21 -3.48 5.48 22.55
C GLU A 21 -3.35 4.47 21.39
N GLY A 22 -4.06 3.35 21.51
CA GLY A 22 -4.20 2.38 20.42
C GLY A 22 -4.82 3.01 19.15
N PRO A 23 -4.70 2.35 17.98
CA PRO A 23 -5.18 2.90 16.73
C PRO A 23 -6.68 3.17 16.77
N ILE A 24 -7.08 4.41 16.47
CA ILE A 24 -8.48 4.81 16.45
C ILE A 24 -9.17 4.12 15.27
N GLY A 25 -10.33 3.50 15.50
CA GLY A 25 -11.20 2.99 14.44
C GLY A 25 -11.00 1.53 14.02
N LEU A 26 -10.18 0.76 14.74
CA LEU A 26 -10.03 -0.70 14.55
C LEU A 26 -10.56 -1.48 15.76
N ALA A 27 -11.37 -2.51 15.51
CA ALA A 27 -11.70 -3.50 16.54
C ALA A 27 -10.53 -4.49 16.71
N HIS A 28 -10.14 -4.79 17.94
CA HIS A 28 -9.10 -5.77 18.32
C HIS A 28 -7.81 -5.68 17.47
N PRO A 29 -7.10 -4.54 17.53
CA PRO A 29 -6.02 -4.29 16.61
C PRO A 29 -4.76 -5.11 16.99
N VAL A 30 -4.20 -5.85 16.04
CA VAL A 30 -2.93 -6.62 16.19
C VAL A 30 -1.78 -5.96 15.43
N GLU A 31 -0.53 -6.31 15.75
CA GLU A 31 0.64 -5.73 15.08
C GLU A 31 0.78 -6.20 13.62
N SER A 32 0.49 -7.47 13.33
CA SER A 32 0.62 -8.04 12.00
C SER A 32 -0.65 -8.77 11.57
N TYR A 33 -1.00 -8.61 10.30
CA TYR A 33 -2.19 -9.18 9.69
C TYR A 33 -1.79 -10.04 8.50
N SER A 34 -2.45 -11.19 8.34
CA SER A 34 -2.43 -11.86 7.03
C SER A 34 -3.22 -11.02 6.03
N LEU A 35 -2.67 -10.86 4.84
CA LEU A 35 -3.18 -10.03 3.78
C LEU A 35 -3.47 -10.86 2.54
N SER A 36 -4.59 -10.57 1.89
CA SER A 36 -4.85 -10.96 0.51
C SER A 36 -5.39 -9.75 -0.24
N GLY A 37 -4.83 -9.47 -1.42
CA GLY A 37 -5.22 -8.34 -2.25
C GLY A 37 -5.57 -8.77 -3.66
N SER A 38 -6.61 -8.17 -4.23
CA SER A 38 -6.93 -8.33 -5.65
C SER A 38 -7.45 -7.03 -6.24
N LEU A 39 -7.19 -6.84 -7.53
CA LEU A 39 -7.79 -5.76 -8.31
C LEU A 39 -9.05 -6.31 -9.00
N VAL A 40 -10.23 -5.86 -8.59
CA VAL A 40 -11.52 -6.26 -9.17
C VAL A 40 -12.13 -5.05 -9.85
N GLY A 41 -12.19 -5.08 -11.18
CA GLY A 41 -12.53 -3.89 -11.97
C GLY A 41 -11.51 -2.78 -11.72
N ASN A 42 -11.97 -1.65 -11.18
CA ASN A 42 -11.13 -0.50 -10.85
C ASN A 42 -10.99 -0.29 -9.32
N VAL A 43 -11.11 -1.35 -8.53
CA VAL A 43 -11.07 -1.29 -7.06
C VAL A 43 -10.05 -2.31 -6.54
N TRP A 44 -9.08 -1.83 -5.77
CA TRP A 44 -8.21 -2.69 -4.97
C TRP A 44 -8.99 -3.17 -3.74
N LYS A 45 -9.24 -4.48 -3.68
CA LYS A 45 -9.89 -5.13 -2.55
C LYS A 45 -8.83 -5.79 -1.69
N LEU A 46 -8.61 -5.25 -0.49
CA LEU A 46 -7.61 -5.72 0.46
C LEU A 46 -8.31 -6.37 1.65
N THR A 47 -8.07 -7.65 1.87
CA THR A 47 -8.65 -8.39 3.01
C THR A 47 -7.56 -8.71 4.01
N PHE A 48 -7.74 -8.22 5.23
CA PHE A 48 -6.86 -8.39 6.37
C PHE A 48 -7.50 -9.40 7.34
N ARG A 49 -6.69 -10.26 7.97
CA ARG A 49 -7.13 -11.16 9.05
C ARG A 49 -6.18 -11.10 10.23
N ASN A 50 -6.73 -11.04 11.44
CA ASN A 50 -6.01 -11.03 12.72
C ASN A 50 -6.10 -12.38 13.47
N GLY A 51 -6.38 -13.47 12.74
CA GLY A 51 -6.77 -14.76 13.29
C GLY A 51 -8.19 -15.09 12.81
N ASP A 52 -9.15 -15.11 13.73
CA ASP A 52 -10.54 -15.48 13.45
C ASP A 52 -11.37 -14.35 12.84
N GLU A 53 -10.96 -13.08 13.02
CA GLU A 53 -11.68 -11.95 12.44
C GLU A 53 -11.07 -11.51 11.11
N SER A 54 -11.91 -10.93 10.26
CA SER A 54 -11.47 -10.36 9.00
C SER A 54 -12.12 -9.01 8.73
N GLY A 55 -11.41 -8.19 7.97
CA GLY A 55 -11.87 -6.89 7.51
C GLY A 55 -11.41 -6.66 6.08
N THR A 56 -12.26 -6.02 5.27
CA THR A 56 -11.91 -5.64 3.90
C THR A 56 -11.86 -4.14 3.76
N LEU A 57 -10.81 -3.62 3.14
CA LEU A 57 -10.74 -2.26 2.60
C LEU A 57 -10.91 -2.31 1.08
N ASN A 58 -11.81 -1.49 0.56
CA ASN A 58 -12.01 -1.30 -0.86
C ASN A 58 -11.47 0.08 -1.24
N LEU A 59 -10.44 0.11 -2.09
CA LEU A 59 -9.74 1.31 -2.53
C LEU A 59 -10.02 1.53 -4.03
N PRO A 60 -11.01 2.35 -4.40
CA PRO A 60 -11.28 2.68 -5.79
C PRO A 60 -10.08 3.40 -6.39
N LEU A 61 -9.55 2.90 -7.51
CA LEU A 61 -8.43 3.54 -8.18
C LEU A 61 -8.84 4.94 -8.68
N PRO A 62 -8.10 5.99 -8.28
CA PRO A 62 -8.38 7.35 -8.72
C PRO A 62 -8.09 7.52 -10.20
N ALA A 63 -8.76 8.48 -10.82
CA ALA A 63 -8.51 8.83 -12.23
C ALA A 63 -7.08 9.35 -12.49
N LYS A 64 -6.41 9.84 -11.44
CA LYS A 64 -5.04 10.35 -11.51
C LYS A 64 -4.18 9.63 -10.46
N MET A 65 -2.95 9.33 -10.85
CA MET A 65 -1.92 8.75 -9.99
C MET A 65 -0.70 9.67 -10.04
N LEU A 66 -0.12 9.98 -8.88
CA LEU A 66 1.09 10.78 -8.79
C LEU A 66 2.31 9.88 -8.85
N ARG A 67 3.30 10.28 -9.66
CA ARG A 67 4.56 9.56 -9.86
C ARG A 67 5.71 10.43 -9.37
N TYR A 68 6.59 9.85 -8.57
CA TYR A 68 7.84 10.47 -8.16
C TYR A 68 8.99 9.55 -8.51
N ALA A 69 10.08 10.13 -8.99
CA ALA A 69 11.35 9.46 -9.19
C ALA A 69 12.47 10.45 -8.87
N ALA A 70 13.41 10.07 -8.00
CA ALA A 70 14.51 10.92 -7.60
C ALA A 70 15.76 10.09 -7.31
N ASP A 71 16.93 10.64 -7.66
CA ASP A 71 18.18 10.21 -7.05
C ASP A 71 18.21 10.80 -5.63
N ILE A 72 18.23 9.93 -4.63
CA ILE A 72 18.30 10.32 -3.21
C ILE A 72 19.73 10.33 -2.68
N HIS A 73 20.72 10.18 -3.58
CA HIS A 73 22.15 10.24 -3.29
C HIS A 73 22.61 9.23 -2.21
N ASP A 74 21.99 8.04 -2.19
CA ASP A 74 22.33 6.94 -1.28
C ASP A 74 23.43 6.01 -1.81
N GLY A 75 24.02 6.36 -2.96
CA GLY A 75 25.13 5.63 -3.60
C GLY A 75 24.69 4.42 -4.43
N GLN A 76 23.40 4.12 -4.55
CA GLN A 76 22.92 3.00 -5.36
C GLN A 76 22.94 3.33 -6.86
N THR A 77 23.40 2.37 -7.66
CA THR A 77 23.64 2.58 -9.09
C THR A 77 23.16 1.40 -9.90
N ILE A 78 22.76 1.66 -11.15
CA ILE A 78 22.35 0.62 -12.09
C ILE A 78 23.60 -0.11 -12.59
N GLY A 79 23.74 -1.38 -12.23
CA GLY A 79 24.86 -2.23 -12.67
C GLY A 79 26.24 -1.74 -12.21
N GLY A 80 26.32 -0.96 -11.13
CA GLY A 80 27.58 -0.44 -10.58
C GLY A 80 28.13 0.81 -11.27
N ASP A 81 27.45 1.39 -12.27
CA ASP A 81 27.90 2.62 -12.94
C ASP A 81 27.46 3.87 -12.16
N SER A 82 28.42 4.57 -11.55
CA SER A 82 28.20 5.79 -10.75
C SER A 82 27.55 6.95 -11.51
N ARG A 83 27.50 6.89 -12.84
CA ARG A 83 26.80 7.89 -13.67
C ARG A 83 25.33 7.57 -13.88
N LYS A 84 24.88 6.40 -13.42
CA LYS A 84 23.51 5.90 -13.59
C LYS A 84 22.91 5.62 -12.20
N PRO A 85 22.45 6.66 -11.49
CA PRO A 85 21.86 6.47 -10.18
C PRO A 85 20.63 5.57 -10.29
N LEU A 86 20.47 4.70 -9.30
CA LEU A 86 19.27 3.90 -9.15
C LEU A 86 18.23 4.78 -8.45
N LEU A 87 17.18 5.17 -9.18
CA LEU A 87 16.21 6.14 -8.69
C LEU A 87 15.33 5.50 -7.62
N TYR A 88 15.09 6.23 -6.54
CA TYR A 88 13.96 5.97 -5.66
C TYR A 88 12.67 6.35 -6.38
N LYS A 89 11.65 5.49 -6.30
CA LYS A 89 10.42 5.62 -7.08
C LYS A 89 9.20 5.44 -6.21
N GLU A 90 8.17 6.24 -6.48
CA GLU A 90 6.87 6.11 -5.83
C GLU A 90 5.70 6.30 -6.80
N TRP A 91 4.68 5.47 -6.62
CA TRP A 91 3.32 5.71 -7.12
C TRP A 91 2.38 5.97 -5.96
N ARG A 92 1.67 7.09 -6.01
CA ARG A 92 0.75 7.52 -4.95
C ARG A 92 -0.68 7.58 -5.45
N PHE A 93 -1.58 7.00 -4.66
CA PHE A 93 -3.02 6.98 -4.89
C PHE A 93 -3.73 7.55 -3.67
N GLU A 94 -4.72 8.39 -3.90
CA GLU A 94 -5.59 8.93 -2.86
C GLU A 94 -7.05 8.80 -3.33
N GLY A 95 -7.93 8.46 -2.40
CA GLY A 95 -9.36 8.40 -2.66
C GLY A 95 -10.16 8.16 -1.39
N GLU A 96 -11.48 8.09 -1.53
CA GLU A 96 -12.36 7.62 -0.45
C GLU A 96 -12.27 6.10 -0.32
N VAL A 97 -12.39 5.61 0.91
CA VAL A 97 -12.30 4.17 1.22
C VAL A 97 -13.61 3.66 1.82
N ASN A 98 -13.96 2.43 1.46
CA ASN A 98 -15.03 1.68 2.11
C ASN A 98 -14.45 0.50 2.90
N GLY A 99 -14.97 0.25 4.10
CA GLY A 99 -14.50 -0.81 4.99
C GLY A 99 -15.61 -1.75 5.45
N THR A 100 -15.28 -3.02 5.62
CA THR A 100 -16.14 -4.04 6.24
C THR A 100 -15.42 -4.76 7.38
N GLY A 101 -16.14 -5.59 8.13
CA GLY A 101 -15.57 -6.34 9.26
C GLY A 101 -15.04 -5.39 10.34
N PHE A 102 -13.86 -5.67 10.88
CA PHE A 102 -13.25 -4.86 11.94
C PHE A 102 -12.89 -3.42 11.51
N PHE A 103 -12.91 -3.10 10.21
CA PHE A 103 -12.76 -1.71 9.72
C PHE A 103 -14.06 -0.91 9.77
N LYS A 104 -15.23 -1.58 9.80
CA LYS A 104 -16.54 -0.94 9.59
C LYS A 104 -16.83 0.20 10.58
N ALA A 105 -16.36 0.08 11.82
CA ALA A 105 -16.62 1.06 12.87
C ALA A 105 -15.84 2.39 12.66
N GLY A 106 -14.63 2.32 12.10
CA GLY A 106 -13.78 3.49 11.85
C GLY A 106 -14.05 4.18 10.51
N ILE A 107 -14.55 3.44 9.51
CA ILE A 107 -14.87 4.01 8.19
C ILE A 107 -16.22 4.73 8.21
N VAL A 108 -16.18 6.05 8.21
CA VAL A 108 -17.34 6.95 8.10
C VAL A 108 -17.30 7.78 6.80
N ALA A 109 -18.33 8.60 6.56
CA ALA A 109 -18.36 9.49 5.41
C ALA A 109 -17.07 10.33 5.30
N ARG A 110 -16.52 10.41 4.07
CA ARG A 110 -15.26 11.11 3.73
C ARG A 110 -13.99 10.52 4.36
N THR A 111 -14.02 9.29 4.85
CA THR A 111 -12.79 8.58 5.22
C THR A 111 -11.97 8.33 3.96
N LYS A 112 -10.68 8.66 4.01
CA LYS A 112 -9.76 8.60 2.89
C LYS A 112 -8.70 7.54 3.09
N TYR A 113 -8.19 7.04 1.98
CA TYR A 113 -6.94 6.30 1.94
C TYR A 113 -5.86 7.07 1.20
N PHE A 114 -4.62 6.82 1.57
CA PHE A 114 -3.43 7.25 0.85
C PHE A 114 -2.49 6.05 0.72
N LEU A 115 -2.38 5.51 -0.49
CA LEU A 115 -1.54 4.35 -0.81
C LEU A 115 -0.29 4.83 -1.55
N VAL A 116 0.87 4.47 -1.02
CA VAL A 116 2.18 4.68 -1.66
C VAL A 116 2.73 3.30 -2.00
N LEU A 117 3.02 3.07 -3.28
CA LEU A 117 3.87 1.97 -3.72
C LEU A 117 5.26 2.52 -3.92
N GLN A 118 6.28 1.88 -3.36
CA GLN A 118 7.65 2.39 -3.36
C GLN A 118 8.67 1.32 -3.73
N GLY A 119 9.79 1.75 -4.29
CA GLY A 119 10.92 0.90 -4.57
C GLY A 119 12.01 1.65 -5.33
N ARG A 120 12.74 0.94 -6.18
CA ARG A 120 13.89 1.47 -6.91
C ARG A 120 13.93 0.95 -8.34
N GLY A 121 14.36 1.80 -9.26
CA GLY A 121 14.46 1.43 -10.66
C GLY A 121 15.19 2.46 -11.50
N ASN A 122 15.20 2.22 -12.81
CA ASN A 122 15.66 3.22 -13.76
C ASN A 122 14.53 4.23 -14.09
N ASN A 123 14.74 5.08 -15.08
CA ASN A 123 13.77 6.12 -15.46
C ASN A 123 12.47 5.56 -16.09
N CYS A 124 12.45 4.31 -16.55
CA CYS A 124 11.24 3.64 -17.02
C CYS A 124 10.50 3.00 -15.85
N ASP A 125 9.18 3.12 -15.79
CA ASP A 125 8.41 2.46 -14.73
C ASP A 125 7.99 1.05 -15.12
N THR A 126 8.49 0.08 -14.37
CA THR A 126 8.07 -1.32 -14.44
C THR A 126 7.42 -1.73 -13.13
N ALA A 127 6.69 -2.86 -13.11
CA ALA A 127 6.06 -3.32 -11.87
C ALA A 127 7.10 -3.82 -10.87
N GLU A 128 8.23 -4.32 -11.40
CA GLU A 128 9.39 -4.86 -10.72
C GLU A 128 10.15 -3.79 -9.93
N ASP A 129 10.04 -2.52 -10.32
CA ASP A 129 10.66 -1.41 -9.60
C ASP A 129 10.07 -1.21 -8.20
N PHE A 130 8.86 -1.71 -7.94
CA PHE A 130 8.16 -1.51 -6.67
C PHE A 130 8.22 -2.77 -5.82
N THR A 131 8.69 -2.63 -4.58
CA THR A 131 8.93 -3.74 -3.67
C THR A 131 8.12 -3.64 -2.39
N HIS A 132 7.68 -2.44 -2.01
CA HIS A 132 6.97 -2.18 -0.77
C HIS A 132 5.78 -1.26 -0.99
N TRP A 133 4.90 -1.23 -0.01
CA TRP A 133 3.76 -0.32 0.01
C TRP A 133 3.46 0.16 1.41
N ARG A 134 2.86 1.35 1.49
CA ARG A 134 2.29 1.91 2.71
C ARG A 134 0.88 2.40 2.41
N LEU A 135 -0.08 1.98 3.22
CA LEU A 135 -1.47 2.41 3.15
C LEU A 135 -1.82 3.16 4.43
N LYS A 136 -2.08 4.46 4.33
CA LYS A 136 -2.64 5.25 5.45
C LYS A 136 -4.15 5.40 5.27
N ILE A 137 -4.92 5.16 6.32
CA ILE A 137 -6.35 5.45 6.39
C ILE A 137 -6.56 6.61 7.36
N THR A 138 -7.32 7.62 6.93
CA THR A 138 -7.58 8.82 7.73
C THR A 138 -9.03 9.24 7.64
N GLY A 139 -9.60 9.64 8.76
CA GLY A 139 -10.95 10.17 8.85
C GLY A 139 -11.28 10.56 10.28
N ASN A 140 -12.48 11.11 10.50
CA ASN A 140 -12.89 11.61 11.81
C ASN A 140 -12.95 10.53 12.92
N LYS A 141 -12.97 9.25 12.56
CA LYS A 141 -13.00 8.11 13.49
C LYS A 141 -11.89 7.10 13.24
N THR A 142 -10.86 7.49 12.49
CA THR A 142 -9.79 6.56 12.11
C THR A 142 -8.51 7.29 11.77
N ASP A 143 -7.41 6.84 12.38
CA ASP A 143 -6.05 7.14 11.93
C ASP A 143 -5.17 5.92 12.19
N TYR A 144 -4.80 5.23 11.13
CA TYR A 144 -3.86 4.12 11.19
C TYR A 144 -3.17 3.93 9.84
N ALA A 145 -2.01 3.27 9.87
CA ALA A 145 -1.30 2.88 8.66
C ALA A 145 -0.95 1.39 8.67
N PHE A 146 -0.87 0.84 7.47
CA PHE A 146 -0.31 -0.48 7.21
C PHE A 146 0.90 -0.36 6.30
N TYR A 147 1.85 -1.26 6.49
CA TYR A 147 3.02 -1.44 5.67
C TYR A 147 3.08 -2.89 5.20
N GLY A 148 3.63 -3.12 4.01
CA GLY A 148 3.94 -4.47 3.58
C GLY A 148 4.78 -4.51 2.33
N GLU A 149 5.08 -5.72 1.91
CA GLU A 149 5.84 -6.00 0.69
C GLU A 149 4.91 -6.25 -0.50
N LEU A 150 5.45 -6.02 -1.70
CA LEU A 150 4.89 -6.53 -2.95
C LEU A 150 5.52 -7.89 -3.26
N SER A 151 4.70 -8.83 -3.71
CA SER A 151 5.20 -10.09 -4.24
C SER A 151 5.73 -9.93 -5.66
N THR A 152 6.45 -10.94 -6.13
CA THR A 152 6.86 -11.04 -7.53
C THR A 152 5.69 -10.72 -8.46
N PRO A 153 5.85 -9.76 -9.39
CA PRO A 153 4.79 -9.42 -10.32
C PRO A 153 4.31 -10.64 -11.12
N ALA A 154 3.04 -10.62 -11.54
CA ALA A 154 2.55 -11.60 -12.50
C ALA A 154 3.43 -11.58 -13.77
N PRO A 155 3.62 -12.71 -14.47
CA PRO A 155 4.21 -12.67 -15.82
C PRO A 155 3.34 -11.81 -16.76
N ASP A 156 3.96 -11.25 -17.80
CA ASP A 156 3.19 -10.64 -18.88
C ASP A 156 2.29 -11.71 -19.50
N GLU A 157 1.01 -11.41 -19.73
CA GLU A 157 0.16 -12.25 -20.58
C GLU A 157 0.77 -12.20 -21.98
N GLN A 158 1.46 -13.26 -22.39
CA GLN A 158 1.81 -13.45 -23.79
C GLN A 158 0.49 -13.65 -24.52
N ASN A 159 0.06 -12.64 -25.27
CA ASN A 159 -1.01 -12.80 -26.24
C ASN A 159 -0.56 -13.87 -27.24
N GLU A 160 -1.16 -15.05 -27.16
CA GLU A 160 -1.20 -16.03 -28.25
C GLU A 160 -2.39 -15.73 -29.16
#